data_AF-A0A3D6DZD0-F1
#
_entry.id   AF-A0A3D6DZD0-F1
#
_cell.length_a   1.000
_cell.length_b   1.000
_cell.length_c   1.000
_cell.angle_alpha   90.00
_cell.angle_beta   90.00
_cell.angle_gamma   90.00
#
_symmetry.space_group_name_H-M   'P 1'
#
loop_
_entity.id
_entity.type
_entity.pdbx_description
1 polymer ?
#
loop_
_entity_poly.entity_id
_entity_poly.type
_entity_poly.pdbx_seq_one_letter_code
_entity_poly.pdbx_strand_id
1 'polypeptide(L)'
;MPLTATGYNLTDSAGFTAMTLGANNGVEIAYDAATLIVLKNTTGGVAVYTVKIPTPAQYTAIGITLSDITVTVAAAKMWLLKPHASMVQTAVGRIYIDCDVAGSIMVVQ
;
A
#
# COMPACT_ATOMS: atom_id res chain seq x y z
N MET A 1 -17.82 13.91 -3.55
CA MET A 1 -17.28 15.14 -4.16
C MET A 1 -16.28 14.69 -5.21
N PRO A 2 -16.38 15.10 -6.49
CA PRO A 2 -15.47 14.59 -7.52
C PRO A 2 -14.08 15.18 -7.34
N LEU A 3 -13.04 14.34 -7.34
CA LEU A 3 -11.65 14.76 -7.27
C LEU A 3 -11.23 15.37 -8.62
N THR A 4 -11.17 16.70 -8.71
CA THR A 4 -10.51 17.39 -9.83
C THR A 4 -9.00 17.24 -9.68
N ALA A 5 -8.43 16.17 -10.23
CA ALA A 5 -6.99 15.88 -10.22
C ALA A 5 -6.20 16.79 -11.18
N THR A 6 -6.39 18.10 -11.08
CA THR A 6 -5.53 19.11 -11.70
C THR A 6 -4.77 19.82 -10.57
N GLY A 7 -3.50 19.45 -10.37
CA GLY A 7 -2.55 20.24 -9.54
C GLY A 7 -2.13 19.68 -8.18
N TYR A 8 -2.40 18.42 -7.82
CA TYR A 8 -1.91 17.87 -6.54
C TYR A 8 -0.41 17.52 -6.61
N ASN A 9 0.43 18.33 -5.97
CA ASN A 9 1.87 18.09 -5.93
C ASN A 9 2.25 17.04 -4.87
N LEU A 10 2.53 15.82 -5.32
CA LEU A 10 2.84 14.68 -4.45
C LEU A 10 4.13 14.86 -3.63
N THR A 11 5.06 15.71 -4.05
CA THR A 11 6.35 15.88 -3.35
C THR A 11 6.24 16.68 -2.05
N ASP A 12 5.26 17.59 -1.98
CA ASP A 12 5.09 18.55 -0.86
C ASP A 12 3.95 18.17 0.10
N SER A 13 3.31 17.02 -0.12
CA SER A 13 2.18 16.61 0.70
C SER A 13 2.59 16.32 2.14
N ALA A 14 1.88 16.90 3.11
CA ALA A 14 1.95 16.51 4.52
C ALA A 14 1.13 15.22 4.82
N GLY A 15 0.48 14.63 3.81
CA GLY A 15 -0.35 13.43 3.94
C GLY A 15 0.42 12.11 4.00
N PHE A 16 1.76 12.15 3.98
CA PHE A 16 2.57 10.96 4.19
C PHE A 16 2.57 10.54 5.66
N THR A 17 2.11 9.33 5.91
CA THR A 17 2.25 8.65 7.19
C THR A 17 3.59 7.93 7.22
N ALA A 18 4.39 8.17 8.25
CA ALA A 18 5.63 7.44 8.49
C ALA A 18 5.30 5.98 8.87
N MET A 19 5.97 5.03 8.23
CA MET A 19 5.82 3.62 8.55
C MET A 19 6.90 3.21 9.55
N THR A 20 6.49 2.39 10.52
CA THR A 20 7.44 1.82 11.48
C THR A 20 8.12 0.61 10.85
N LEU A 21 9.42 0.47 11.09
CA LEU A 21 10.26 -0.61 10.58
C LEU A 21 9.70 -2.00 10.93
N GLY A 22 9.63 -2.89 9.95
CA GLY A 22 9.52 -4.33 10.18
C GLY A 22 8.14 -4.94 9.91
N ALA A 23 8.09 -6.28 9.96
CA ALA A 23 6.87 -7.02 9.67
C ALA A 23 5.78 -6.75 10.72
N ASN A 24 4.55 -6.57 10.25
CA ASN A 24 3.35 -6.27 11.06
C ASN A 24 3.32 -4.88 11.71
N ASN A 25 4.18 -3.96 11.27
CA ASN A 25 4.21 -2.56 11.70
C ASN A 25 3.66 -1.60 10.63
N GLY A 26 3.04 -2.16 9.61
CA GLY A 26 2.47 -1.49 8.47
C GLY A 26 1.16 -0.77 8.71
N VAL A 27 0.64 -0.18 7.63
CA VAL A 27 -0.59 0.61 7.63
C VAL A 27 -1.71 -0.22 7.03
N GLU A 28 -2.87 -0.18 7.68
CA GLU A 28 -4.11 -0.78 7.19
C GLU A 28 -5.02 0.30 6.59
N ILE A 29 -5.45 0.09 5.35
CA ILE A 29 -6.18 1.07 4.55
C ILE A 29 -7.50 0.46 4.10
N ALA A 30 -8.60 1.19 4.23
CA ALA A 30 -9.86 0.79 3.62
C ALA A 30 -9.77 0.90 2.09
N TYR A 31 -10.15 -0.15 1.38
CA TYR A 31 -10.15 -0.16 -0.06
C TYR A 31 -11.34 0.60 -0.62
N ASP A 32 -11.04 1.42 -1.63
CA ASP A 32 -11.98 2.00 -2.56
C ASP A 32 -11.36 1.83 -3.97
N ALA A 33 -12.20 1.58 -4.98
CA ALA A 33 -11.76 1.49 -6.37
C ALA A 33 -11.12 2.81 -6.87
N ALA A 34 -11.44 3.93 -6.23
CA ALA A 34 -10.79 5.22 -6.45
C ALA A 34 -9.43 5.35 -5.75
N THR A 35 -9.12 4.52 -4.74
CA THR A 35 -7.91 4.64 -3.92
C THR A 35 -6.64 4.50 -4.76
N LEU A 36 -5.73 5.45 -4.56
CA LEU A 36 -4.36 5.42 -5.01
C LEU A 36 -3.43 5.41 -3.80
N ILE A 37 -2.42 4.55 -3.83
CA ILE A 37 -1.43 4.42 -2.76
C ILE A 37 -0.09 4.92 -3.28
N VAL A 38 0.50 5.88 -2.58
CA VAL A 38 1.84 6.41 -2.89
C VAL A 38 2.83 5.83 -1.89
N LEU A 39 3.80 5.07 -2.38
CA LEU A 39 4.90 4.50 -1.61
C LEU A 39 6.11 5.40 -1.80
N LYS A 40 6.62 6.02 -0.74
CA LYS A 40 7.74 6.97 -0.80
C LYS A 40 8.88 6.51 0.10
N ASN A 41 10.01 6.19 -0.52
CA ASN A 41 11.21 5.85 0.22
C ASN A 41 12.01 7.12 0.55
N THR A 42 11.99 7.51 1.81
CA THR A 42 12.73 8.64 2.35
C THR A 42 14.11 8.26 2.90
N THR A 43 14.45 6.96 2.87
CA THR A 43 15.72 6.45 3.38
C THR A 43 16.84 6.56 2.32
N GLY A 44 18.09 6.45 2.77
CA GLY A 44 19.26 6.41 1.88
C GLY A 44 19.50 5.07 1.19
N GLY A 45 18.72 4.04 1.53
CA GLY A 45 18.81 2.68 0.98
C GLY A 45 17.59 2.31 0.13
N VAL A 46 17.53 1.06 -0.32
CA VAL A 46 16.34 0.50 -0.97
C VAL A 46 15.28 0.17 0.09
N ALA A 47 14.02 0.45 -0.21
CA ALA A 47 12.87 0.05 0.61
C ALA A 47 12.05 -1.02 -0.13
N VAL A 48 11.59 -2.02 0.58
CA VAL A 48 10.67 -3.05 0.11
C VAL A 48 9.36 -2.92 0.86
N TYR A 49 8.31 -2.61 0.11
CA TYR A 49 6.95 -2.54 0.61
C TYR A 49 6.24 -3.85 0.30
N THR A 50 5.64 -4.45 1.30
CA THR A 50 4.92 -5.72 1.16
C THR A 50 3.43 -5.47 1.34
N VAL A 51 2.68 -5.58 0.25
CA VAL A 51 1.23 -5.54 0.25
C VAL A 51 0.73 -6.94 0.58
N LYS A 52 0.15 -7.10 1.78
CA LYS A 52 -0.40 -8.38 2.22
C LYS A 52 -1.81 -8.55 1.71
N ILE A 53 -2.04 -9.68 1.04
CA ILE A 53 -3.35 -10.05 0.52
C ILE A 53 -3.84 -11.24 1.34
N PRO A 54 -4.70 -11.03 2.35
CA PRO A 54 -5.28 -12.14 3.09
C PRO A 54 -6.02 -13.07 2.14
N THR A 55 -5.73 -14.37 2.22
CA THR A 55 -6.39 -15.39 1.39
C THR A 55 -7.86 -15.51 1.83
N PRO A 56 -8.84 -15.31 0.93
CA PRO A 56 -10.25 -15.47 1.24
C PRO A 56 -10.59 -16.87 1.75
N ALA A 57 -11.52 -16.98 2.70
CA ALA A 57 -11.92 -18.27 3.27
C ALA A 57 -12.38 -19.28 2.21
N GLN A 58 -13.06 -18.82 1.15
CA GLN A 58 -13.49 -19.65 0.04
C GLN A 58 -12.31 -20.27 -0.76
N TYR A 59 -11.17 -19.58 -0.85
CA TYR A 59 -9.96 -20.07 -1.50
C TYR A 59 -9.19 -21.00 -0.58
N THR A 60 -9.08 -20.66 0.70
CA THR A 60 -8.51 -21.53 1.72
C THR A 60 -9.25 -22.86 1.81
N ALA A 61 -10.59 -22.85 1.73
CA ALA A 61 -11.44 -24.05 1.80
C ALA A 61 -11.18 -25.06 0.67
N ILE A 62 -10.60 -24.61 -0.45
CA ILE A 62 -10.23 -25.45 -1.60
C ILE A 62 -8.71 -25.56 -1.77
N GLY A 63 -7.93 -25.17 -0.76
CA GLY A 63 -6.46 -25.30 -0.75
C GLY A 63 -5.71 -24.28 -1.61
N ILE A 64 -6.35 -23.19 -2.04
CA ILE A 64 -5.69 -22.09 -2.77
C ILE A 64 -5.08 -21.11 -1.77
N THR A 65 -3.84 -20.69 -2.03
CA THR A 65 -3.15 -19.62 -1.30
C THR A 65 -2.86 -18.45 -2.23
N LEU A 66 -2.97 -17.23 -1.70
CA LEU A 66 -2.53 -16.01 -2.38
C LEU A 66 -1.20 -15.55 -1.79
N SER A 67 -0.23 -15.22 -2.65
CA SER A 67 1.05 -14.67 -2.22
C SER A 67 0.97 -13.15 -2.06
N ASP A 68 1.78 -12.64 -1.13
CA ASP A 68 1.98 -11.21 -0.95
C ASP A 68 2.66 -10.58 -2.16
N ILE A 69 2.44 -9.27 -2.35
CA ILE A 69 3.06 -8.50 -3.42
C ILE A 69 4.16 -7.63 -2.84
N THR A 70 5.37 -7.76 -3.36
CA THR A 70 6.50 -6.93 -2.97
C THR A 70 6.77 -5.84 -3.99
N VAL A 71 6.92 -4.61 -3.54
CA VAL A 71 7.27 -3.44 -4.36
C VAL A 71 8.57 -2.84 -3.84
N THR A 72 9.59 -2.83 -4.69
CA THR A 72 10.90 -2.25 -4.36
C THR A 72 10.98 -0.79 -4.81
N VAL A 73 11.32 0.09 -3.89
CA VAL A 73 11.42 1.53 -4.09
C VAL A 73 12.85 1.97 -3.82
N ALA A 74 13.53 2.46 -4.86
CA ALA A 74 14.90 2.97 -4.74
C ALA A 74 14.95 4.20 -3.80
N ALA A 75 16.14 4.49 -3.28
CA ALA A 75 16.38 5.63 -2.38
C ALA A 75 15.87 6.95 -3.00
N ALA A 76 15.19 7.76 -2.18
CA ALA A 76 14.58 9.04 -2.57
C ALA A 76 13.62 8.95 -3.78
N LYS A 77 13.05 7.78 -4.07
CA LYS A 77 12.02 7.58 -5.10
C LYS A 77 10.65 7.31 -4.51
N MET A 78 9.64 7.43 -5.36
CA MET A 78 8.26 7.09 -5.04
C MET A 78 7.61 6.30 -6.18
N TRP A 79 6.65 5.45 -5.81
CA TRP A 79 5.81 4.71 -6.73
C TRP A 79 4.34 4.94 -6.42
N LEU A 80 3.53 4.97 -7.48
CA LEU A 80 2.09 4.99 -7.40
C LEU A 80 1.56 3.58 -7.63
N LEU A 81 0.82 3.05 -6.67
CA LEU A 81 0.15 1.77 -6.73
C LEU A 81 -1.36 1.99 -6.74
N LYS A 82 -2.03 1.42 -7.74
CA LYS A 82 -3.49 1.30 -7.76
C LYS A 82 -3.85 -0.15 -7.40
N PRO A 83 -4.41 -0.40 -6.20
CA PRO A 83 -4.80 -1.75 -5.81
C PRO A 83 -5.88 -2.29 -6.75
N HIS A 84 -5.73 -3.54 -7.19
CA HIS A 84 -6.77 -4.20 -7.96
C HIS A 84 -7.85 -4.76 -7.03
N ALA A 85 -9.10 -4.83 -7.48
CA ALA A 85 -10.23 -5.32 -6.67
C ALA A 85 -10.01 -6.74 -6.13
N SER A 86 -9.27 -7.58 -6.85
CA SER A 86 -8.92 -8.93 -6.40
C SER A 86 -8.00 -8.96 -5.17
N MET A 87 -7.32 -7.86 -4.85
CA MET A 87 -6.43 -7.74 -3.70
C MET A 87 -7.18 -7.51 -2.39
N VAL A 88 -8.51 -7.33 -2.44
CA VAL A 88 -9.31 -6.84 -1.31
C VAL A 88 -10.48 -7.75 -0.97
N GLN A 89 -10.35 -9.03 -1.29
CA GLN A 89 -11.39 -10.05 -1.11
C GLN A 89 -11.63 -10.48 0.36
N THR A 90 -11.36 -9.62 1.35
CA THR A 90 -11.83 -9.85 2.72
C THR A 90 -13.21 -9.23 2.93
N ALA A 91 -13.99 -9.82 3.84
CA ALA A 91 -15.30 -9.31 4.26
C ALA A 91 -15.27 -7.87 4.83
N VAL A 92 -14.09 -7.28 4.99
CA VAL A 92 -13.86 -5.94 5.56
C VAL A 92 -13.29 -4.97 4.51
N GLY A 93 -12.88 -5.44 3.33
CA GLY A 93 -12.40 -4.56 2.26
C GLY A 93 -11.14 -3.76 2.63
N ARG A 94 -10.15 -4.38 3.28
CA ARG A 94 -8.94 -3.67 3.76
C ARG A 94 -7.66 -4.19 3.11
N ILE A 95 -6.72 -3.28 2.87
CA ILE A 95 -5.38 -3.55 2.33
C ILE A 95 -4.37 -3.28 3.43
N TYR A 96 -3.45 -4.21 3.62
CA TYR A 96 -2.38 -4.08 4.59
C TYR A 96 -1.03 -3.93 3.88
N ILE A 97 -0.24 -2.93 4.26
CA ILE A 97 1.05 -2.66 3.63
C ILE A 97 2.11 -2.51 4.71
N ASP A 98 3.12 -3.37 4.69
CA ASP A 98 4.35 -3.29 5.49
C ASP A 98 5.47 -2.61 4.70
N CYS A 99 6.46 -2.10 5.43
CA CYS A 99 7.72 -1.64 4.86
C CYS A 99 8.89 -2.21 5.68
N ASP A 100 9.90 -2.72 4.99
CA ASP A 100 11.12 -3.28 5.60
C ASP A 100 12.09 -2.20 6.14
N VAL A 101 11.80 -0.92 5.89
CA VAL A 101 12.53 0.25 6.38
C VAL A 101 11.55 1.31 6.91
N ALA A 102 12.07 2.39 7.51
CA ALA A 102 11.27 3.54 7.94
C ALA A 102 10.80 4.41 6.73
N GLY A 103 10.03 3.79 5.83
CA GLY A 103 9.48 4.43 4.64
C GLY A 103 8.28 5.32 4.97
N SER A 104 7.70 5.91 3.93
CA SER A 104 6.48 6.72 4.04
C SER A 104 5.42 6.23 3.07
N ILE A 105 4.16 6.36 3.46
CA ILE A 105 3.00 5.99 2.66
C ILE A 105 1.93 7.08 2.69
N MET A 106 1.29 7.34 1.57
CA MET A 106 0.16 8.25 1.49
C MET A 106 -0.99 7.59 0.73
N VAL A 107 -2.20 7.78 1.22
CA VAL A 107 -3.43 7.32 0.59
C VAL A 107 -4.13 8.54 -0.02
N VAL A 108 -4.42 8.46 -1.31
CA VAL A 108 -5.15 9.50 -2.04
C VAL A 108 -6.49 8.91 -2.47
N GLN A 109 -7.58 9.57 -2.10
CA GLN A 109 -8.97 9.20 -2.41
C GLN A 109 -9.68 10.37 -3.07
#